data_AF-A0A356W552-F1
#
_entry.id   AF-A0A356W552-F1
#
_cell.length_a   1.000
_cell.length_b   1.000
_cell.length_c   1.000
_cell.angle_alpha   90.00
_cell.angle_beta   90.00
_cell.angle_gamma   90.00
#
_symmetry.space_group_name_H-M   'P 1'
#
loop_
_entity.id
_entity.type
_entity.pdbx_description
1 polymer ?
#
loop_
_entity_poly.entity_id
_entity_poly.type
_entity_poly.pdbx_seq_one_letter_code
_entity_poly.pdbx_strand_id
1 'polypeptide(L)'
;GLMPIIEPEVTITISDKAEAEDILLAEITKQLDALGEDKQVMLKLSLPTKANQYKSLVEHPRVMRVVALSGGYSRTDACDKLSQNTGMIASFSRALTEGLSAQQSDEDFNTTLAATIDNICAASAAG
;
A
#
# COMPACT_ATOMS: atom_id res chain seq x y z
N GLY A 1 9.46 12.44 -18.54
CA GLY A 1 8.80 11.12 -18.54
C GLY A 1 7.74 11.10 -17.46
N LEU A 2 6.79 10.16 -17.53
CA LEU A 2 5.83 9.90 -16.44
C LEU A 2 6.45 8.91 -15.43
N MET A 3 5.98 8.93 -14.19
CA MET A 3 6.33 7.93 -13.17
C MET A 3 5.19 6.89 -13.07
N PRO A 4 5.39 5.65 -13.55
CA PRO A 4 4.33 4.64 -13.49
C PRO A 4 4.21 4.06 -12.08
N ILE A 5 2.97 3.80 -11.67
CA ILE A 5 2.64 2.95 -10.51
C ILE A 5 2.17 1.60 -11.08
N ILE A 6 2.87 0.52 -10.72
CA ILE A 6 2.51 -0.84 -11.13
C ILE A 6 1.74 -1.49 -9.97
N GLU A 7 0.52 -1.97 -10.24
CA GLU A 7 -0.40 -2.50 -9.21
C GLU A 7 -0.70 -4.00 -9.41
N PRO A 8 0.23 -4.91 -9.09
CA PRO A 8 -0.02 -6.35 -9.10
C PRO A 8 -0.65 -6.78 -7.76
N GLU A 9 -1.97 -6.58 -7.65
CA GLU A 9 -2.74 -6.95 -6.45
C GLU A 9 -2.77 -8.47 -6.23
N VAL A 10 -2.44 -8.91 -5.00
CA VAL A 10 -2.76 -10.25 -4.50
C VAL A 10 -4.06 -10.18 -3.70
N THR A 11 -5.08 -10.91 -4.14
CA THR A 11 -6.39 -10.97 -3.49
C THR A 11 -6.27 -11.43 -2.04
N ILE A 12 -6.83 -10.66 -1.10
CA ILE A 12 -6.62 -10.90 0.35
C ILE A 12 -7.27 -12.17 0.91
N THR A 13 -8.16 -12.82 0.16
CA THR A 13 -8.98 -13.96 0.61
C THR A 13 -8.49 -15.32 0.10
N ILE A 14 -7.44 -15.38 -0.72
CA ILE A 14 -6.90 -16.66 -1.21
C ILE A 14 -6.20 -17.40 -0.07
N SER A 15 -6.27 -18.73 -0.08
CA SER A 15 -5.71 -19.58 0.98
C SER A 15 -4.18 -19.61 1.01
N ASP A 16 -3.56 -19.37 -0.14
CA ASP A 16 -2.12 -19.44 -0.42
C ASP A 16 -1.52 -18.03 -0.63
N LYS A 17 -2.06 -17.04 0.09
CA LYS A 17 -1.67 -15.63 -0.07
C LYS A 17 -0.17 -15.41 0.18
N ALA A 18 0.39 -16.04 1.22
CA ALA A 18 1.81 -15.89 1.56
C ALA A 18 2.72 -16.44 0.44
N GLU A 19 2.36 -17.58 -0.14
CA GLU A 19 3.07 -18.21 -1.24
C GLU A 19 2.96 -17.38 -2.52
N ALA A 20 1.77 -16.84 -2.82
CA ALA A 20 1.57 -15.91 -3.93
C ALA A 20 2.41 -14.63 -3.78
N GLU A 21 2.55 -14.11 -2.55
CA GLU A 21 3.39 -12.96 -2.24
C GLU A 21 4.89 -13.26 -2.38
N ASP A 22 5.32 -14.46 -2.02
CA ASP A 22 6.70 -14.93 -2.20
C ASP A 22 7.04 -14.99 -3.71
N ILE A 23 6.14 -15.53 -4.54
CA ILE A 23 6.27 -15.56 -6.01
C ILE A 23 6.30 -14.13 -6.58
N LEU A 24 5.36 -13.28 -6.13
CA LEU A 24 5.27 -11.90 -6.62
C LEU A 24 6.53 -11.11 -6.31
N LEU A 25 7.06 -11.21 -5.09
CA LEU A 25 8.32 -10.56 -4.70
C LEU A 25 9.47 -11.01 -5.61
N ALA A 26 9.60 -12.31 -5.85
CA ALA A 26 10.66 -12.87 -6.69
C ALA A 26 10.58 -12.34 -8.13
N GLU A 27 9.40 -12.34 -8.73
CA GLU A 27 9.23 -11.86 -10.11
C GLU A 27 9.39 -10.34 -10.22
N ILE A 28 8.90 -9.54 -9.25
CA ILE A 28 9.14 -8.09 -9.24
C ILE A 28 10.65 -7.81 -9.16
N THR A 29 11.36 -8.45 -8.23
CA THR A 29 12.80 -8.25 -8.05
C THR A 29 13.56 -8.50 -9.35
N LYS A 30 13.28 -9.64 -10.00
CA LYS A 30 13.86 -9.99 -11.31
C LYS A 30 13.60 -8.95 -12.39
N GLN A 31 12.38 -8.39 -12.46
CA GLN A 31 12.04 -7.37 -13.45
C GLN A 31 12.70 -6.02 -13.13
N LEU A 32 12.86 -5.69 -11.85
CA LEU A 32 13.58 -4.49 -11.42
C LEU A 32 15.08 -4.60 -11.73
N ASP A 33 15.71 -5.76 -11.52
CA ASP A 33 17.11 -6.00 -11.85
C ASP A 33 17.40 -5.87 -13.35
N ALA A 34 16.42 -6.22 -14.19
CA ALA A 34 16.50 -6.06 -15.64
C ALA A 34 16.23 -4.61 -16.12
N LEU A 35 15.80 -3.71 -15.23
CA LEU A 35 15.46 -2.34 -15.57
C LEU A 35 16.72 -1.48 -15.71
N GLY A 36 16.78 -0.69 -16.79
CA GLY A 36 17.90 0.22 -17.08
C GLY A 36 18.21 1.20 -15.95
N GLU A 37 19.46 1.66 -15.88
CA GLU A 37 19.94 2.36 -14.68
C GLU A 37 19.34 3.74 -14.41
N ASP A 38 18.73 4.30 -15.44
CA ASP A 38 18.09 5.60 -15.50
C ASP A 38 16.59 5.55 -15.18
N LYS A 39 16.05 4.36 -14.86
CA LYS A 39 14.62 4.13 -14.69
C LYS A 39 14.25 3.79 -13.25
N GLN A 40 13.10 4.32 -12.84
CA GLN A 40 12.44 3.95 -11.59
C GLN A 40 10.95 3.73 -11.83
N VAL A 41 10.35 2.96 -10.93
CA VAL A 41 8.90 2.75 -10.85
C VAL A 41 8.42 2.97 -9.41
N MET A 42 7.12 3.19 -9.26
CA MET A 42 6.44 3.01 -7.97
C MET A 42 5.68 1.69 -8.00
N LEU A 43 5.57 1.03 -6.86
CA LEU A 43 4.85 -0.23 -6.73
C LEU A 43 3.66 -0.04 -5.80
N LYS A 44 2.46 -0.43 -6.24
CA LYS A 44 1.27 -0.48 -5.39
C LYS A 44 0.91 -1.93 -5.10
N LEU A 45 1.18 -2.38 -3.88
CA LEU A 45 1.08 -3.79 -3.50
C LEU A 45 0.01 -4.00 -2.44
N SER A 46 -0.52 -5.23 -2.37
CA SER A 46 -1.36 -5.66 -1.26
C SER A 46 -0.58 -5.58 0.05
N LEU A 47 -1.26 -5.27 1.16
CA LEU A 47 -0.66 -5.39 2.50
C LEU A 47 -0.24 -6.86 2.73
N PRO A 48 1.05 -7.12 3.03
CA PRO A 48 1.56 -8.47 3.01
C PRO A 48 1.07 -9.30 4.19
N THR A 49 1.09 -10.63 4.02
CA THR A 49 0.76 -11.56 5.11
C THR A 49 1.84 -11.55 6.20
N LYS A 50 3.12 -11.50 5.77
CA LYS A 50 4.29 -11.38 6.66
C LYS A 50 4.72 -9.92 6.72
N ALA A 51 4.86 -9.36 7.91
CA ALA A 51 5.38 -8.01 8.09
C ALA A 51 6.75 -7.87 7.42
N ASN A 52 6.98 -6.76 6.72
CA ASN A 52 8.22 -6.46 5.98
C ASN A 52 8.55 -7.41 4.81
N GLN A 53 7.59 -8.20 4.31
CA GLN A 53 7.78 -9.03 3.10
C GLN A 53 8.39 -8.25 1.93
N TYR A 54 7.96 -7.00 1.72
CA TYR A 54 8.39 -6.16 0.59
C TYR A 54 9.51 -5.16 0.94
N LYS A 55 10.17 -5.30 2.10
CA LYS A 55 11.20 -4.35 2.53
C LYS A 55 12.37 -4.26 1.54
N SER A 56 12.77 -5.38 0.92
CA SER A 56 13.79 -5.37 -0.13
C SER A 56 13.38 -4.55 -1.36
N LEU A 57 12.09 -4.46 -1.68
CA LEU A 57 11.58 -3.61 -2.77
C LEU A 57 11.61 -2.13 -2.39
N VAL A 58 11.36 -1.80 -1.12
CA VAL A 58 11.48 -0.43 -0.60
C VAL A 58 12.93 0.07 -0.71
N GLU A 59 13.89 -0.81 -0.46
CA GLU A 59 15.32 -0.51 -0.50
C GLU A 59 15.93 -0.59 -1.92
N HIS A 60 15.16 -1.05 -2.91
CA HIS A 60 15.65 -1.30 -4.26
C HIS A 60 15.92 0.02 -5.03
N PRO A 61 17.08 0.21 -5.68
CA PRO A 61 17.42 1.48 -6.34
C PRO A 61 16.49 1.86 -7.50
N ARG A 62 15.84 0.86 -8.12
CA ARG A 62 14.84 1.04 -9.19
C ARG A 62 13.42 1.34 -8.68
N VAL A 63 13.21 1.41 -7.37
CA VAL A 63 11.90 1.70 -6.77
C VAL A 63 11.93 3.07 -6.12
N MET A 64 11.09 3.98 -6.60
CA MET A 64 10.93 5.31 -6.01
C MET A 64 10.14 5.26 -4.70
N ARG A 65 9.07 4.45 -4.68
CA ARG A 65 8.21 4.27 -3.51
C ARG A 65 7.40 2.99 -3.62
N VAL A 66 7.15 2.36 -2.49
CA VAL A 66 6.13 1.32 -2.35
C VAL A 66 4.93 1.91 -1.63
N VAL A 67 3.76 1.76 -2.24
CA VAL A 67 2.48 2.18 -1.69
C VAL A 67 1.56 0.97 -1.51
N ALA A 68 0.64 1.02 -0.56
CA ALA A 68 -0.24 -0.09 -0.21
C ALA A 68 -1.69 0.16 -0.63
N LEU A 69 -2.32 -0.82 -1.24
CA LEU A 69 -3.78 -0.87 -1.39
C LEU A 69 -4.42 -1.53 -0.17
N SER A 70 -5.63 -1.10 0.21
CA SER A 70 -6.34 -1.72 1.34
C SER A 70 -6.92 -3.09 1.01
N GLY A 71 -7.17 -3.40 -0.27
CA GLY A 71 -7.48 -4.76 -0.74
C GLY A 71 -8.79 -5.37 -0.23
N GLY A 72 -9.63 -4.59 0.45
CA GLY A 72 -10.84 -5.08 1.11
C GLY A 72 -10.77 -5.14 2.64
N TYR A 73 -9.61 -4.86 3.25
CA TYR A 73 -9.53 -4.62 4.68
C TYR A 73 -10.32 -3.36 5.08
N SER A 74 -10.85 -3.36 6.30
CA SER A 74 -11.37 -2.14 6.95
C SER A 74 -10.25 -1.11 7.07
N ARG A 75 -10.58 0.18 7.21
CA ARG A 75 -9.55 1.20 7.45
C ARG A 75 -8.66 0.85 8.64
N THR A 76 -9.24 0.40 9.75
CA THR A 76 -8.50 0.03 10.96
C THR A 76 -7.53 -1.11 10.69
N ASP A 77 -7.99 -2.22 10.12
CA ASP A 77 -7.14 -3.38 9.84
C ASP A 77 -6.03 -3.04 8.82
N ALA A 78 -6.35 -2.20 7.84
CA ALA A 78 -5.40 -1.75 6.83
C ALA A 78 -4.29 -0.89 7.45
N CYS A 79 -4.63 0.04 8.34
CA CYS A 79 -3.66 0.87 9.06
C CYS A 79 -2.80 0.06 10.04
N ASP A 80 -3.40 -0.86 10.78
CA ASP A 80 -2.68 -1.74 11.71
C ASP A 80 -1.66 -2.62 10.99
N LYS A 81 -2.02 -3.14 9.81
CA LYS A 81 -1.09 -3.87 8.95
C LYS A 81 -0.04 -2.96 8.33
N LEU A 82 -0.43 -1.78 7.84
CA LEU A 82 0.49 -0.85 7.20
C LEU A 82 1.62 -0.42 8.15
N SER A 83 1.29 -0.11 9.40
CA SER A 83 2.26 0.32 10.42
C SER A 83 3.33 -0.72 10.76
N GLN A 84 3.19 -1.97 10.30
CA GLN A 84 4.16 -3.05 10.48
C GLN A 84 5.12 -3.19 9.29
N ASN A 85 5.01 -2.35 8.25
CA ASN A 85 5.74 -2.50 6.98
C ASN A 85 6.62 -1.28 6.68
N THR A 86 7.92 -1.46 6.90
CA THR A 86 8.87 -0.36 6.86
C THR A 86 9.05 0.30 5.51
N GLY A 87 8.80 1.61 5.48
CA GLY A 87 8.91 2.47 4.30
C GLY A 87 7.79 2.30 3.26
N MET A 88 6.74 1.54 3.59
CA MET A 88 5.52 1.42 2.78
C MET A 88 4.49 2.48 3.23
N ILE A 89 3.86 3.18 2.29
CA ILE A 89 2.83 4.21 2.61
C ILE A 89 1.47 3.86 2.03
N ALA A 90 0.37 4.43 2.56
CA ALA A 90 -0.95 4.13 2.04
C ALA A 90 -1.21 4.71 0.63
N SER A 91 -1.94 3.96 -0.18
CA SER A 91 -2.65 4.41 -1.39
C SER A 91 -4.07 3.85 -1.36
N PHE A 92 -4.82 4.28 -0.35
CA PHE A 92 -6.17 3.80 -0.07
C PHE A 92 -7.23 4.59 -0.85
N SER A 93 -8.24 3.88 -1.36
CA SER A 93 -9.43 4.47 -1.98
C SER A 93 -10.63 4.31 -1.06
N ARG A 94 -11.33 3.16 -1.09
CA ARG A 94 -12.52 2.92 -0.26
C ARG A 94 -12.27 3.13 1.24
N ALA A 95 -11.11 2.72 1.75
CA ALA A 95 -10.75 2.91 3.16
C ALA A 95 -10.53 4.39 3.54
N LEU A 96 -10.16 5.26 2.59
CA LEU A 96 -10.10 6.71 2.79
C LEU A 96 -11.51 7.33 2.89
N THR A 97 -12.48 6.78 2.14
CA THR A 97 -13.85 7.32 2.09
C THR A 97 -14.83 6.60 3.02
N GLU A 98 -14.38 5.60 3.77
CA GLU A 98 -15.21 4.83 4.68
C GLU A 98 -15.79 5.73 5.79
N GLY A 99 -17.12 5.75 5.92
CA GLY A 99 -17.84 6.60 6.86
C GLY A 99 -18.20 8.00 6.33
N LEU A 100 -17.80 8.35 5.09
CA LEU A 100 -18.23 9.58 4.43
C LEU A 100 -19.53 9.36 3.66
N SER A 101 -20.44 10.34 3.70
CA SER A 101 -21.69 10.31 2.93
C SER A 101 -22.10 11.69 2.43
N ALA A 102 -22.93 11.71 1.38
CA ALA A 102 -23.49 12.95 0.84
C ALA A 102 -24.59 13.57 1.72
N GLN A 103 -25.00 12.89 2.80
CA GLN A 103 -26.03 13.35 3.73
C GLN A 103 -25.44 13.99 5.00
N GLN A 104 -24.12 13.94 5.18
CA GLN A 104 -23.45 14.58 6.30
C GLN A 104 -23.50 16.11 6.18
N SER A 105 -23.43 16.78 7.33
CA SER A 105 -23.06 18.18 7.36
C SER A 105 -21.61 18.34 6.89
N ASP A 106 -21.24 19.52 6.38
CA ASP A 106 -19.86 19.83 6.03
C ASP A 106 -18.91 19.63 7.23
N GLU A 107 -19.37 19.95 8.45
CA GLU A 107 -18.60 19.80 9.68
C GLU A 107 -18.32 18.33 10.02
N ASP A 108 -19.34 17.47 9.98
CA ASP A 108 -19.18 16.04 10.25
C ASP A 108 -18.33 15.36 9.19
N PHE A 109 -18.51 15.74 7.92
CA PHE A 109 -17.71 15.24 6.80
C PHE A 109 -16.24 15.60 6.97
N ASN A 110 -15.94 16.88 7.22
CA ASN A 110 -14.57 17.37 7.40
C ASN A 110 -13.90 16.76 8.63
N THR A 111 -14.63 16.61 9.73
CA THR A 111 -14.14 15.96 10.96
C THR A 111 -13.79 14.49 10.70
N THR A 112 -14.66 13.76 10.00
CA THR A 112 -14.44 12.35 9.67
C THR A 112 -13.26 12.18 8.71
N LEU A 113 -13.15 13.03 7.68
CA LEU A 113 -12.05 13.00 6.72
C LEU A 113 -10.72 13.35 7.38
N ALA A 114 -10.67 14.37 8.23
CA ALA A 114 -9.46 14.75 8.97
C ALA A 114 -8.95 13.61 9.85
N ALA A 115 -9.82 13.01 10.68
CA ALA A 115 -9.46 11.88 11.52
C ALA A 115 -9.00 10.66 10.69
N THR A 116 -9.59 10.45 9.52
CA THR A 116 -9.19 9.39 8.60
C THR A 116 -7.80 9.63 8.02
N ILE A 117 -7.52 10.86 7.57
CA ILE A 117 -6.21 11.25 7.05
C ILE A 117 -5.14 11.11 8.13
N ASP A 118 -5.40 11.59 9.35
CA ASP A 118 -4.46 11.52 10.47
C ASP A 118 -4.08 10.08 10.79
N ASN A 119 -5.06 9.19 10.84
CA ASN A 119 -4.84 7.76 11.10
C ASN A 119 -3.99 7.11 9.99
N ILE A 120 -4.35 7.33 8.72
CA ILE A 120 -3.62 6.78 7.58
C ILE A 120 -2.19 7.35 7.51
N CYS A 121 -2.01 8.64 7.83
CA CYS A 121 -0.73 9.30 7.87
C CYS A 121 0.16 8.71 8.97
N ALA A 122 -0.37 8.55 10.18
CA ALA A 122 0.33 7.94 11.30
C ALA A 122 0.79 6.51 10.97
N ALA A 123 -0.10 5.68 10.39
CA ALA A 123 0.25 4.33 9.97
C ALA A 123 1.33 4.30 8.87
N SER A 124 1.24 5.21 7.89
CA SER A 124 2.23 5.34 6.80
C SER A 124 3.60 5.84 7.29
N ALA A 125 3.64 6.56 8.40
CA ALA A 125 4.88 7.07 9.00
C ALA A 125 5.49 6.10 10.02
N ALA A 126 4.67 5.23 10.62
CA ALA A 126 5.11 4.29 11.65
C ALA A 126 5.85 3.06 11.11
N GLY A 127 5.48 2.62 9.90
CA GLY A 127 6.19 1.55 9.20
C GLY A 127 7.61 1.97 8.87
#